data_AF-A0A3M3YZI7-F1
#
_entry.id   AF-A0A3M3YZI7-F1
#
_cell.length_a   1.000
_cell.length_b   1.000
_cell.length_c   1.000
_cell.angle_alpha   90.00
_cell.angle_beta   90.00
_cell.angle_gamma   90.00
#
_symmetry.space_group_name_H-M   'P 1'
#
loop_
_entity.id
_entity.type
_entity.pdbx_description
1 polymer ?
#
loop_
_entity_poly.entity_id
_entity_poly.type
_entity_poly.pdbx_seq_one_letter_code
_entity_poly.pdbx_strand_id
1 'polypeptide(L)'
;MYRDRIRLPSLMSKVMSAAEAAAMIEDGMTVGMSGFTRAGEAKAVPHALAERAKVTPLKISLMTGASLGNDLDKQLTESGVLS
;
A
#
# COMPACT_ATOMS: atom_id res chain seq x y z
N MET A 1 -4.47 15.69 -15.96
CA MET A 1 -4.72 14.62 -14.96
C MET A 1 -3.83 14.73 -13.74
N TYR A 2 -2.50 14.50 -13.81
CA TYR A 2 -1.65 14.65 -12.62
C TYR A 2 -1.46 16.10 -12.17
N ARG A 3 -1.25 17.05 -13.10
CA ARG A 3 -1.03 18.48 -12.78
C ARG A 3 -2.24 19.14 -12.10
N ASP A 4 -3.45 18.62 -12.30
CA ASP A 4 -4.68 19.10 -11.65
C ASP A 4 -4.81 18.60 -10.19
N ARG A 5 -4.10 17.52 -9.86
CA ARG A 5 -4.13 16.85 -8.54
C ARG A 5 -2.89 17.18 -7.70
N ILE A 6 -1.73 17.25 -8.34
CA ILE A 6 -0.42 17.54 -7.75
C ILE A 6 -0.07 18.99 -8.07
N ARG A 7 -0.48 19.91 -7.18
CA ARG A 7 -0.37 21.36 -7.43
C ARG A 7 1.00 21.96 -7.12
N LEU A 8 1.86 21.23 -6.42
CA LEU A 8 3.25 21.63 -6.16
C LEU A 8 4.17 20.95 -7.19
N PRO A 9 4.77 21.70 -8.15
CA PRO A 9 5.49 21.09 -9.27
C PRO A 9 6.66 20.20 -8.88
N SER A 10 7.37 20.52 -7.79
CA SER A 10 8.50 19.71 -7.31
C SER A 10 8.12 18.29 -6.87
N LEU A 11 6.85 18.04 -6.54
CA LEU A 11 6.39 16.68 -6.19
C LEU A 11 6.19 15.78 -7.40
N MET A 12 6.12 16.33 -8.62
CA MET A 12 6.02 15.51 -9.83
C MET A 12 7.23 14.60 -10.02
N SER A 13 8.40 14.97 -9.50
CA SER A 13 9.61 14.14 -9.56
C SER A 13 9.56 12.90 -8.67
N LYS A 14 8.55 12.80 -7.79
CA LYS A 14 8.32 11.64 -6.91
C LYS A 14 7.25 10.68 -7.45
N VAL A 15 6.65 10.99 -8.60
CA VAL A 15 5.69 10.09 -9.24
C VAL A 15 6.45 8.85 -9.73
N MET A 16 6.01 7.68 -9.26
CA MET A 16 6.60 6.39 -9.57
C MET A 16 5.50 5.31 -9.64
N SER A 17 5.88 4.11 -10.07
CA SER A 17 4.97 2.97 -10.11
C SER A 17 4.62 2.45 -8.71
N ALA A 18 3.51 1.70 -8.61
CA ALA A 18 3.12 1.07 -7.35
C ALA A 18 4.14 0.02 -6.87
N ALA A 19 4.82 -0.66 -7.80
CA ALA A 19 5.85 -1.64 -7.49
C ALA A 19 7.11 -0.99 -6.89
N GLU A 20 7.58 0.12 -7.49
CA GLU A 20 8.69 0.90 -6.93
C GLU A 20 8.34 1.45 -5.54
N ALA A 21 7.11 1.92 -5.35
CA ALA A 21 6.65 2.37 -4.04
C ALA A 21 6.57 1.24 -3.01
N ALA A 22 6.06 0.06 -3.39
CA ALA A 22 5.99 -1.11 -2.52
C ALA A 22 7.37 -1.68 -2.17
N ALA A 23 8.38 -1.47 -3.02
CA ALA A 23 9.76 -1.87 -2.76
C ALA A 23 10.38 -1.13 -1.56
N MET A 24 9.88 0.07 -1.23
CA MET A 24 10.31 0.85 -0.07
C MET A 24 9.75 0.34 1.26
N ILE A 25 8.80 -0.60 1.24
CA ILE A 25 8.25 -1.23 2.45
C ILE A 25 9.07 -2.48 2.73
N GLU A 26 9.72 -2.55 3.89
CA GLU A 26 10.62 -3.64 4.25
C GLU A 26 10.04 -4.51 5.36
N ASP A 27 10.62 -5.69 5.54
CA ASP A 27 10.23 -6.65 6.58
C ASP A 27 10.36 -6.04 7.98
N GLY A 28 9.38 -6.34 8.84
CA GLY A 28 9.32 -5.84 10.21
C GLY A 28 8.81 -4.40 10.37
N MET A 29 8.50 -3.68 9.28
CA MET A 29 7.98 -2.32 9.38
C MET A 29 6.55 -2.27 9.95
N THR A 30 6.26 -1.19 10.69
CA THR A 30 4.88 -0.78 10.99
C THR A 30 4.41 0.21 9.93
N VAL A 31 3.31 -0.12 9.26
CA VAL A 31 2.76 0.65 8.14
C VAL A 31 1.42 1.24 8.54
N GLY A 32 1.31 2.57 8.51
CA GLY A 32 0.04 3.27 8.60
C GLY A 32 -0.58 3.49 7.23
N MET A 33 -1.84 3.08 7.05
CA MET A 33 -2.56 3.22 5.79
C MET A 33 -3.93 3.85 5.98
N SER A 34 -4.35 4.70 5.04
CA SER A 34 -5.72 5.23 5.03
C SER A 34 -6.73 4.11 4.77
N GLY A 35 -7.94 4.25 5.30
CA GLY A 35 -9.03 3.31 5.10
C GLY A 35 -9.98 3.31 6.28
N PHE A 36 -11.26 3.56 6.01
CA PHE A 36 -12.31 3.54 7.02
C PHE A 36 -13.61 3.07 6.38
N THR A 37 -14.13 1.92 6.80
CA THR A 37 -15.39 1.34 6.31
C THR A 37 -15.49 1.33 4.78
N ARG A 38 -14.46 0.79 4.09
CA ARG A 38 -14.32 0.69 2.62
C ARG A 38 -14.07 2.00 1.85
N ALA A 39 -14.00 3.14 2.53
CA ALA A 39 -13.75 4.44 1.89
C ALA A 39 -12.30 4.92 2.13
N GLY A 40 -11.71 5.56 1.11
CA GLY A 40 -10.43 6.28 1.23
C GLY A 40 -9.16 5.42 1.33
N GLU A 41 -9.25 4.10 1.13
CA GLU A 41 -8.09 3.22 1.22
C GLU A 41 -7.15 3.33 0.01
N ALA A 42 -5.85 3.23 0.30
CA ALA A 42 -4.84 2.95 -0.72
C ALA A 42 -5.06 1.55 -1.31
N LYS A 43 -4.86 1.41 -2.62
CA LYS A 43 -5.18 0.15 -3.34
C LYS A 43 -3.97 -0.40 -4.09
N ALA A 44 -3.40 0.41 -4.99
CA ALA A 44 -2.36 -0.04 -5.91
C ALA A 44 -1.07 -0.49 -5.22
N VAL A 45 -0.58 0.26 -4.23
CA VAL A 45 0.66 -0.07 -3.51
C VAL A 45 0.49 -1.31 -2.62
N PRO A 46 -0.57 -1.42 -1.80
CA PRO A 46 -0.84 -2.66 -1.05
C PRO A 46 -0.99 -3.90 -1.93
N HIS A 47 -1.63 -3.77 -3.09
CA HIS A 47 -1.74 -4.88 -4.05
C HIS A 47 -0.37 -5.30 -4.59
N ALA A 48 0.48 -4.33 -4.97
CA ALA A 48 1.84 -4.60 -5.40
C ALA A 48 2.71 -5.22 -4.29
N LEU A 49 2.48 -4.83 -3.03
CA LEU A 49 3.16 -5.41 -1.87
C LEU A 49 2.76 -6.89 -1.68
N ALA A 50 1.46 -7.21 -1.80
CA ALA A 50 0.96 -8.58 -1.72
C ALA A 50 1.57 -9.48 -2.82
N GLU A 51 1.67 -8.98 -4.06
CA GLU A 51 2.32 -9.72 -5.15
C GLU A 51 3.83 -9.91 -4.91
N ARG A 52 4.52 -8.87 -4.42
CA ARG A 52 5.95 -8.97 -4.05
C ARG A 52 6.18 -10.03 -2.97
N ALA A 53 5.32 -10.09 -1.95
CA ALA A 53 5.46 -11.01 -0.84
C ALA A 53 5.34 -12.49 -1.24
N LYS A 54 4.66 -12.79 -2.36
CA LYS A 54 4.63 -14.15 -2.93
C LYS A 54 6.00 -14.62 -3.43
N VAL A 55 6.87 -13.69 -3.83
CA VAL A 55 8.22 -13.98 -4.34
C VAL A 55 9.28 -13.77 -3.27
N THR A 56 9.15 -12.71 -2.48
CA THR A 56 10.06 -12.33 -1.40
C THR A 56 9.24 -12.11 -0.13
N PRO A 57 9.04 -13.16 0.69
CA PRO A 57 8.22 -13.07 1.89
C PRO A 57 8.70 -11.96 2.83
N LEU A 58 7.74 -11.22 3.36
CA LEU A 58 7.95 -10.16 4.35
C LEU A 58 6.70 -10.04 5.20
N LYS A 59 6.84 -9.53 6.42
CA LYS A 59 5.74 -9.25 7.35
C LYS A 59 5.79 -7.81 7.81
N ILE A 60 4.62 -7.19 7.91
CA ILE A 60 4.43 -5.84 8.44
C ILE A 60 3.32 -5.83 9.48
N SER A 61 3.41 -4.87 10.40
CA SER A 61 2.30 -4.50 11.26
C SER A 61 1.49 -3.40 10.57
N LEU A 62 0.24 -3.69 10.19
CA LEU A 62 -0.61 -2.75 9.46
C LEU A 62 -1.58 -2.03 10.41
N MET A 63 -1.57 -0.70 10.37
CA MET A 63 -2.51 0.16 11.09
C MET A 63 -3.41 0.90 10.10
N THR A 64 -4.72 0.81 10.30
CA THR A 64 -5.73 1.49 9.47
C THR A 64 -6.66 2.31 10.34
N GLY A 65 -7.52 3.14 9.73
CA GLY A 65 -8.55 3.86 10.47
C GLY A 65 -9.65 2.93 11.00
N ALA A 66 -10.16 2.04 10.14
CA ALA A 66 -11.08 0.96 10.49
C ALA A 66 -10.97 -0.17 9.45
N SER A 67 -12.06 -0.89 9.17
CA SER A 67 -12.08 -1.97 8.18
C SER A 67 -11.76 -1.48 6.77
N LEU A 68 -10.99 -2.30 6.05
CA LEU A 68 -10.73 -2.12 4.63
C LEU A 68 -11.82 -2.78 3.79
N GLY A 69 -11.95 -2.34 2.54
CA GLY A 69 -12.77 -2.92 1.51
C GLY A 69 -11.93 -3.57 0.41
N ASN A 70 -12.61 -3.88 -0.70
CA ASN A 70 -11.99 -4.35 -1.95
C ASN A 70 -11.05 -5.56 -1.79
N ASP A 71 -11.39 -6.47 -0.87
CA ASP A 71 -10.61 -7.67 -0.55
C ASP A 71 -9.15 -7.40 -0.18
N LEU A 72 -8.80 -6.18 0.23
CA LEU A 72 -7.40 -5.83 0.46
C LEU A 72 -6.83 -6.51 1.70
N ASP A 73 -7.59 -6.53 2.80
CA ASP A 73 -7.24 -7.32 4.00
C ASP A 73 -7.05 -8.79 3.65
N LYS A 74 -7.93 -9.34 2.79
CA LYS A 74 -7.86 -10.73 2.34
C LYS A 74 -6.58 -10.98 1.54
N GLN A 75 -6.26 -10.14 0.56
CA GLN A 75 -5.05 -10.29 -0.27
C GLN A 75 -3.76 -10.20 0.56
N LEU A 76 -3.69 -9.24 1.50
CA LEU A 76 -2.53 -9.09 2.39
C LEU A 76 -2.40 -10.27 3.35
N THR A 77 -3.51 -10.81 3.84
CA THR A 77 -3.51 -12.02 4.67
C THR A 77 -3.09 -13.26 3.88
N GLU A 78 -3.67 -13.49 2.70
CA GLU A 78 -3.38 -14.65 1.84
C GLU A 78 -1.94 -14.64 1.32
N SER A 79 -1.34 -13.46 1.15
CA SER A 79 0.07 -13.31 0.76
C SER A 79 1.05 -13.41 1.94
N GLY A 80 0.55 -13.56 3.18
CA GLY A 80 1.38 -13.70 4.38
C GLY A 80 2.07 -12.41 4.83
N VAL A 81 1.59 -11.25 4.36
CA VAL A 81 2.18 -9.93 4.62
C VAL A 81 1.86 -9.41 6.02
N LEU A 82 0.74 -9.82 6.60
CA LEU A 82 0.32 -9.34 7.92
C LEU A 82 0.95 -10.20 9.04
N SER A 83 1.49 -9.51 10.05
CA SER A 83 2.07 -10.12 11.27
C SER A 83 1.01 -10.58 12.28
#